data_AF-A0A821IC05-F1
#
_entry.id   AF-A0A821IC05-F1
#
_cell.length_a   1.000
_cell.length_b   1.000
_cell.length_c   1.000
_cell.angle_alpha   90.00
_cell.angle_beta   90.00
_cell.angle_gamma   90.00
#
_symmetry.space_group_name_H-M   'P 1'
#
loop_
_entity.id
_entity.type
_entity.pdbx_description
1 polymer ?
#
loop_
_entity_poly.entity_id
_entity_poly.type
_entity_poly.pdbx_seq_one_letter_code
_entity_poly.pdbx_strand_id
1 'polypeptide(L)'
;NRAHYAKADWIVWTACLAEKKEVFQAFVNPLYDFLNVSESRVPFTDLYDTKTGEQVAFKARSVVGGIYLPLLITCSSTDGHT
;
A
#
# COMPACT_ATOMS: atom_id res chain seq x y z
N ASN A 1 -14.26 -17.88 10.29
CA ASN A 1 -13.20 -18.28 9.34
C ASN A 1 -12.36 -17.04 9.00
N ARG A 2 -11.02 -17.09 9.10
CA ARG A 2 -10.12 -15.94 8.85
C ARG A 2 -9.26 -16.25 7.63
N ALA A 3 -9.16 -15.30 6.69
CA ALA A 3 -8.33 -15.43 5.49
C ALA A 3 -7.09 -14.53 5.56
N HIS A 4 -6.06 -14.86 4.77
CA HIS A 4 -4.78 -14.15 4.71
C HIS A 4 -4.72 -13.16 3.53
N TYR A 5 -5.76 -12.34 3.38
CA TYR A 5 -5.85 -11.40 2.26
C TYR A 5 -5.48 -9.98 2.68
N ALA A 6 -4.80 -9.27 1.78
CA ALA A 6 -4.46 -7.87 1.93
C ALA A 6 -4.89 -7.07 0.72
N LYS A 7 -5.15 -5.78 0.95
CA LYS A 7 -5.45 -4.80 -0.09
C LYS A 7 -4.36 -3.73 -0.18
N ALA A 8 -3.66 -3.67 -1.31
CA ALA A 8 -2.45 -2.87 -1.45
C ALA A 8 -2.71 -1.36 -1.32
N ASP A 9 -3.76 -0.87 -1.97
CA ASP A 9 -4.21 0.53 -1.93
C ASP A 9 -4.66 0.94 -0.51
N TRP A 10 -5.37 0.07 0.20
CA TRP A 10 -5.79 0.31 1.58
C TRP A 10 -4.60 0.41 2.53
N ILE A 11 -3.59 -0.46 2.38
CA ILE A 11 -2.37 -0.41 3.19
C ILE A 11 -1.68 0.95 3.05
N VAL A 12 -1.52 1.44 1.81
CA VAL A 12 -0.86 2.74 1.58
C VAL A 12 -1.73 3.89 2.10
N TRP A 13 -3.05 3.82 1.89
CA TRP A 13 -3.97 4.83 2.38
C TRP A 13 -3.95 4.94 3.92
N THR A 14 -3.98 3.81 4.64
CA THR A 14 -3.90 3.82 6.10
C THR A 14 -2.52 4.21 6.59
N ALA A 15 -1.44 3.83 5.89
CA ALA A 15 -0.09 4.25 6.22
C ALA A 15 0.04 5.78 6.24
N CYS A 16 -0.64 6.49 5.33
CA CYS A 16 -0.65 7.95 5.30
C CYS A 16 -1.28 8.61 6.54
N LEU A 17 -2.06 7.89 7.34
CA LEU A 17 -2.61 8.41 8.60
C LEU A 17 -1.58 8.36 9.75
N ALA A 18 -0.43 7.71 9.55
CA ALA A 18 0.62 7.65 10.54
C ALA A 18 1.35 9.00 10.65
N GLU A 19 1.46 9.53 11.87
CA GLU A 19 2.20 10.76 12.15
C GLU A 19 3.72 10.58 12.03
N LYS A 20 4.20 9.35 12.23
CA LYS A 20 5.63 8.99 12.23
C LYS A 20 6.01 8.25 10.96
N LYS A 21 7.11 8.67 10.34
CA LYS A 21 7.64 8.07 9.12
C LYS A 21 7.98 6.58 9.31
N GLU A 22 8.45 6.20 10.48
CA GLU A 22 8.82 4.81 10.80
C GLU A 22 7.59 3.90 10.79
N VAL A 23 6.45 4.42 11.27
CA VAL A 23 5.18 3.69 11.25
C VAL A 23 4.68 3.56 9.82
N PHE A 24 4.72 4.64 9.03
CA PHE A 24 4.41 4.60 7.60
C PHE A 24 5.24 3.51 6.88
N GLN A 25 6.55 3.51 7.10
CA GLN A 25 7.46 2.52 6.50
C GLN A 25 7.14 1.10 6.95
N ALA A 26 6.76 0.88 8.21
CA ALA A 26 6.36 -0.44 8.70
C ALA A 26 5.14 -1.02 7.96
N PHE A 27 4.21 -0.18 7.51
CA PHE A 27 3.08 -0.61 6.68
C PHE A 27 3.47 -0.83 5.21
N VAL A 28 4.34 0.01 4.66
CA VAL A 28 4.70 -0.02 3.23
C VAL A 28 5.77 -1.07 2.91
N ASN A 29 6.70 -1.37 3.83
CA ASN A 29 7.78 -2.31 3.59
C ASN A 29 7.29 -3.73 3.22
N PRO A 30 6.30 -4.34 3.91
CA PRO A 30 5.76 -5.64 3.50
C PRO A 30 5.12 -5.62 2.11
N LEU A 31 4.52 -4.49 1.72
CA LEU A 31 3.96 -4.33 0.37
C LEU A 31 5.07 -4.23 -0.68
N TYR A 32 6.15 -3.51 -0.37
CA TYR A 32 7.34 -3.44 -1.21
C TYR A 32 7.96 -4.83 -1.41
N ASP A 33 8.13 -5.60 -0.33
CA ASP A 33 8.65 -6.97 -0.40
C ASP A 33 7.76 -7.86 -1.27
N PHE A 34 6.44 -7.83 -1.06
CA PHE A 34 5.47 -8.54 -1.90
C PHE A 34 5.65 -8.20 -3.39
N LEU A 35 5.75 -6.93 -3.74
CA LEU A 35 5.90 -6.50 -5.14
C LEU A 35 7.24 -6.91 -5.76
N ASN A 36 8.29 -7.03 -4.95
CA ASN A 36 9.62 -7.44 -5.43
C ASN A 36 9.73 -8.95 -5.65
N VAL A 37 9.05 -9.76 -4.83
CA VAL A 37 9.20 -11.22 -4.85
C VAL A 37 8.06 -11.95 -5.54
N SER A 38 6.91 -11.30 -5.72
CA SER A 38 5.73 -11.95 -6.30
C SER A 38 5.98 -12.38 -7.75
N GLU A 39 5.67 -13.64 -8.04
CA GLU A 39 5.69 -14.20 -9.39
C GLU A 39 4.41 -13.84 -10.19
N SER A 40 3.48 -13.11 -9.57
CA SER A 40 2.22 -12.71 -10.20
C SER A 40 2.48 -11.88 -11.45
N ARG A 41 1.82 -12.26 -12.55
CA ARG A 41 1.84 -11.51 -13.82
C ARG A 41 0.86 -10.33 -13.82
N VAL A 42 0.24 -10.03 -12.68
CA VAL A 42 -0.61 -8.84 -12.47
C VAL A 42 0.13 -7.91 -11.50
N PRO A 43 0.95 -6.98 -12.02
CA PRO A 43 1.70 -6.05 -11.17
C PRO A 43 0.73 -5.15 -10.40
N PHE A 44 1.03 -4.90 -9.11
CA PHE A 44 0.20 -4.10 -8.21
C PHE A 44 -1.27 -4.56 -8.13
N THR A 45 -1.47 -5.79 -7.65
CA THR A 45 -2.80 -6.35 -7.44
C THR A 45 -3.55 -5.66 -6.29
N ASP A 46 -4.85 -5.38 -6.49
CA ASP A 46 -5.77 -4.84 -5.48
C ASP A 46 -5.91 -5.80 -4.29
N LEU A 47 -6.42 -7.02 -4.50
CA LEU A 47 -6.58 -8.05 -3.46
C LEU A 47 -5.64 -9.25 -3.70
N TYR A 48 -4.70 -9.48 -2.79
CA TYR A 48 -3.71 -10.57 -2.89
C TYR A 48 -3.63 -11.39 -1.60
N ASP A 49 -3.13 -12.62 -1.72
CA ASP A 49 -2.83 -13.49 -0.57
C ASP A 49 -1.44 -13.15 -0.01
N THR A 50 -1.35 -12.89 1.29
CA THR A 50 -0.11 -12.44 1.93
C THR A 50 0.91 -13.54 2.14
N LYS A 51 0.54 -14.82 1.98
CA LYS A 51 1.46 -15.95 2.08
C LYS A 51 2.05 -16.32 0.73
N THR A 52 1.24 -16.34 -0.33
CA THR A 52 1.70 -16.76 -1.67
C THR A 52 2.07 -15.58 -2.57
N GLY A 53 1.57 -14.39 -2.27
CA GLY A 53 1.71 -13.23 -3.17
C GLY A 53 0.91 -13.39 -4.46
N GLU A 54 -0.04 -14.32 -4.51
CA GLU A 54 -0.90 -14.51 -5.67
C GLU A 54 -2.07 -13.52 -5.66
N GLN A 55 -2.49 -13.13 -6.85
CA GLN A 55 -3.73 -12.38 -7.01
C GLN A 55 -4.92 -13.26 -6.62
N VAL A 56 -5.78 -12.73 -5.76
CA VAL A 56 -7.03 -13.39 -5.38
C VAL A 56 -8.18 -12.89 -6.26
N ALA A 57 -8.33 -11.57 -6.39
CA ALA A 57 -9.42 -10.98 -7.17
C ALA A 57 -9.12 -9.54 -7.60
N PHE A 58 -9.95 -9.03 -8.52
CA PHE A 58 -9.94 -7.68 -9.08
C PHE A 58 -8.69 -7.33 -9.91
N LYS A 59 -8.92 -6.88 -11.15
CA LYS A 59 -7.88 -6.47 -12.09
C LYS A 59 -8.29 -5.17 -12.77
N ALA A 60 -7.31 -4.32 -13.07
CA ALA A 60 -7.50 -3.06 -13.81
C ALA A 60 -8.56 -2.12 -13.21
N ARG A 61 -8.58 -1.96 -11.89
CA ARG A 61 -9.46 -1.01 -11.18
C ARG A 61 -8.73 0.25 -10.81
N SER A 62 -9.39 1.40 -10.96
CA SER A 62 -8.85 2.72 -10.63
C SER A 62 -8.48 2.89 -9.15
N VAL A 63 -9.06 2.08 -8.26
CA VAL A 63 -8.78 2.12 -6.81
C VAL A 63 -7.29 1.91 -6.48
N VAL A 64 -6.54 1.20 -7.34
CA VAL A 64 -5.09 1.03 -7.23
C VAL A 64 -4.36 2.38 -7.20
N GLY A 65 -4.94 3.45 -7.76
CA GLY A 65 -4.40 4.81 -7.67
C GLY A 65 -4.23 5.33 -6.24
N GLY A 66 -4.86 4.72 -5.23
CA GLY A 66 -4.65 5.02 -3.81
C GLY A 66 -3.18 4.95 -3.36
N ILE A 67 -2.33 4.22 -4.09
CA ILE A 67 -0.88 4.18 -3.84
C ILE A 67 -0.19 5.54 -3.99
N TYR A 68 -0.79 6.48 -4.74
CA TYR A 68 -0.25 7.83 -4.95
C TYR A 68 -0.62 8.82 -3.84
N LEU A 69 -1.46 8.41 -2.88
CA LEU A 69 -1.89 9.27 -1.79
C LEU A 69 -0.74 9.94 -0.99
N PRO A 70 0.41 9.27 -0.72
CA PRO A 70 1.53 9.93 -0.04
C PRO A 70 2.00 11.19 -0.78
N LEU A 71 2.00 11.18 -2.12
CA LEU A 71 2.39 12.35 -2.92
C LEU A 71 1.41 13.52 -2.79
N LEU A 72 0.14 13.22 -2.51
CA LEU A 72 -0.92 14.22 -2.38
C LEU A 72 -0.94 14.85 -0.98
N ILE A 73 -0.59 14.08 0.05
CA ILE A 73 -0.63 14.53 1.46
C ILE A 73 0.62 15.30 1.86
N THR A 74 1.78 15.05 1.25
CA THR A 74 3.03 15.75 1.58
C THR A 74 3.05 17.26 1.24
N CYS A 75 1.97 17.81 0.70
CA CYS A 75 1.79 19.25 0.49
C CYS A 75 1.13 19.91 1.71
N SER A 76 1.79 19.84 2.87
CA SER A 76 1.46 20.67 4.04
C SER A 76 2.68 20.85 4.94
N SER A 77 3.81 21.22 4.34
CA SER A 77 4.90 21.85 5.09
C SER A 77 4.39 23.20 5.60
N THR A 78 3.86 23.18 6.82
CA THR A 78 3.82 24.38 7.64
C THR A 78 5.26 24.67 8.02
N ASP A 79 5.91 25.49 7.20
CA ASP A 79 7.18 26.12 7.56
C ASP A 79 6.91 27.07 8.72
N GLY A 80 6.88 26.51 9.93
CA GLY A 80 6.86 27.23 11.19
C GLY A 80 8.24 27.81 11.47
N HIS A 81 8.59 28.89 10.77
CA HIS A 81 9.65 29.80 11.19
C HIS A 81 9.01 31.00 11.88
N THR A 82 8.97 30.95 13.22
CA THR A 82 9.06 32.15 14.07
C THR A 82 10.51 32.57 14.20
#